data_AF-A0A962BUM0-F1
#
_entry.id   AF-A0A962BUM0-F1
#
_cell.length_a   1.000
_cell.length_b   1.000
_cell.length_c   1.000
_cell.angle_alpha   90.00
_cell.angle_beta   90.00
_cell.angle_gamma   90.00
#
_symmetry.space_group_name_H-M   'P 1'
#
loop_
_entity.id
_entity.type
_entity.pdbx_description
1 polymer ?
#
loop_
_entity_poly.entity_id
_entity_poly.type
_entity_poly.pdbx_seq_one_letter_code
_entity_poly.pdbx_strand_id
1 'polypeptide(L)' 'MEKFLLLALILAALALFASEKVRADLVALGLLLALLLTGILDVNEGFTGFASPAVITVVCMFVLSGA' A
#
# COMPACT_ATOMS: atom_id res chain seq x y z
N MET A 1 9.42 4.63 -19.16
CA MET A 1 9.88 5.42 -17.99
C MET A 1 9.06 5.12 -16.75
N GLU A 2 7.73 5.02 -16.87
CA GLU A 2 6.79 4.68 -15.79
C GLU A 2 7.19 3.51 -14.88
N LYS A 3 7.60 2.37 -15.45
CA LYS A 3 8.04 1.19 -14.68
C LYS A 3 9.23 1.46 -13.75
N PHE A 4 10.15 2.35 -14.14
CA PHE A 4 11.31 2.70 -13.32
C PHE A 4 10.91 3.59 -12.15
N LEU A 5 9.95 4.50 -12.38
CA LEU A 5 9.35 5.35 -11.36
C LEU A 5 8.59 4.52 -10.31
N LEU A 6 7.80 3.56 -10.77
CA LEU A 6 7.11 2.61 -9.89
C LEU A 6 8.11 1.81 -9.04
N LEU A 7 9.16 1.27 -9.65
CA LEU A 7 10.19 0.52 -8.93
C LEU A 7 10.91 1.39 -7.89
N ALA A 8 11.25 2.64 -8.24
CA ALA A 8 11.87 3.58 -7.32
C ALA A 8 10.96 3.92 -6.13
N LEU A 9 9.65 4.09 -6.38
CA LEU A 9 8.68 4.41 -5.34
C LEU A 9 8.48 3.23 -4.37
N ILE A 10 8.42 2.00 -4.89
CA ILE A 10 8.35 0.78 -4.07
C ILE A 10 9.62 0.63 -3.23
N LEU A 11 10.81 0.84 -3.81
CA LEU A 11 12.08 0.79 -3.07
C LEU A 11 12.14 1.85 -1.97
N ALA A 12 11.67 3.06 -2.25
CA ALA A 12 11.60 4.13 -1.25
C ALA A 12 10.65 3.76 -0.10
N ALA A 13 9.46 3.23 -0.41
CA ALA A 13 8.53 2.77 0.61
C ALA A 13 9.11 1.62 1.44
N LEU A 14 9.78 0.65 0.80
CA LEU A 14 10.45 -0.46 1.48
C LEU A 14 11.53 0.05 2.45
N ALA A 15 12.34 1.03 2.02
CA ALA A 15 13.36 1.65 2.85
C ALA A 15 12.75 2.43 4.04
N LEU A 16 11.65 3.16 3.82
CA LEU A 16 10.93 3.83 4.91
C LEU A 16 10.34 2.82 5.90
N PHE A 17 9.77 1.73 5.39
CA PHE A 17 9.20 0.65 6.22
C PHE A 17 10.29 -0.01 7.07
N ALA A 18 11.43 -0.35 6.47
CA ALA A 18 12.56 -0.96 7.14
C ALA A 18 13.25 0.00 8.13
N SER A 19 13.17 1.31 7.89
CA SER A 19 13.75 2.29 8.82
C SER A 19 12.93 2.45 10.11
N GLU A 20 11.68 1.97 10.16
CA GLU A 20 10.73 2.07 11.30
C GLU A 20 10.54 3.48 11.92
N LYS A 21 11.13 4.52 11.33
CA LYS A 21 11.05 5.91 11.79
C LYS A 21 9.67 6.52 11.57
N VAL A 22 8.92 5.97 10.63
CA VAL A 22 7.58 6.44 10.25
C VAL A 22 6.61 5.28 10.46
N ARG A 23 5.42 5.58 10.99
CA ARG A 23 4.36 4.57 11.16
C ARG A 23 4.08 3.87 9.82
N ALA A 24 4.02 2.55 9.85
CA ALA A 24 3.73 1.70 8.70
C ALA A 24 2.48 2.17 7.93
N ASP A 25 1.41 2.55 8.63
CA ASP A 25 0.18 3.08 8.02
C ASP A 25 0.45 4.33 7.17
N LEU A 26 1.27 5.26 7.66
CA LEU A 26 1.58 6.50 6.96
C LEU A 26 2.46 6.25 5.73
N VAL A 27 3.38 5.28 5.80
CA VAL A 27 4.20 4.87 4.66
C VAL A 27 3.31 4.24 3.58
N ALA A 28 2.40 3.35 3.95
CA ALA A 28 1.49 2.68 3.03
C ALA A 28 0.51 3.68 2.36
N LEU A 29 -0.14 4.55 3.14
CA LEU A 29 -1.03 5.58 2.62
C LEU A 29 -0.28 6.63 1.78
N GLY A 30 0.94 6.99 2.19
CA GLY A 30 1.80 7.90 1.43
C GLY A 30 2.24 7.31 0.09
N LEU A 31 2.57 6.02 0.05
CA LEU A 31 2.88 5.29 -1.19
C LEU A 31 1.66 5.25 -2.12
N LEU A 32 0.48 4.92 -1.60
CA LEU A 32 -0.77 4.92 -2.35
C LEU A 32 -1.06 6.31 -2.95
N LEU A 33 -0.96 7.36 -2.14
CA LEU A 33 -1.12 8.75 -2.59
C LEU A 33 -0.11 9.11 -3.69
N ALA A 34 1.15 8.76 -3.52
CA ALA A 34 2.18 9.03 -4.52
C ALA A 34 1.91 8.30 -5.85
N LEU A 35 1.42 7.05 -5.81
CA LEU A 35 1.02 6.30 -7.01
C LEU A 35 -0.17 6.95 -7.74
N LEU A 36 -1.17 7.43 -7.00
CA LEU A 36 -2.33 8.11 -7.57
C LEU A 36 -1.96 9.49 -8.15
N LEU A 37 -1.14 10.28 -7.44
CA LEU A 37 -0.70 11.60 -7.89
C LEU A 37 0.22 11.55 -9.11
N THR A 38 1.04 10.49 -9.22
CA THR A 38 1.88 10.27 -10.40
C THR A 38 1.09 9.73 -11.60
N GLY A 39 -0.19 9.38 -11.42
CA GLY A 39 -1.04 8.84 -12.47
C GLY A 39 -0.61 7.46 -12.97
N ILE A 40 0.28 6.78 -12.23
CA ILE A 40 0.73 5.41 -12.53
C ILE A 40 -0.41 4.42 -12.28
N LEU A 41 -1.33 4.77 -11.40
CA LEU A 41 -2.46 3.95 -11.00
C LEU A 41 -3.73 4.81 -10.97
N ASP A 42 -4.83 4.31 -11.53
CA ASP A 42 -6.13 4.97 -11.38
C ASP A 42 -6.66 4.82 -9.95
N VAL A 43 -7.58 5.69 -9.54
CA VAL A 43 -8.24 5.63 -8.23
C VAL A 43 -8.85 4.25 -7.99
N ASN A 44 -9.54 3.67 -8.98
CA ASN A 44 -10.11 2.33 -8.82
C ASN A 44 -9.03 1.28 -8.58
N GLU A 45 -7.95 1.31 -9.37
CA GLU A 45 -6.85 0.36 -9.26
C GLU A 45 -6.10 0.50 -7.93
N GLY A 46 -5.91 1.72 -7.43
CA GLY A 46 -5.26 1.98 -6.13
C GLY A 46 -5.96 1.29 -4.96
N PHE A 47 -7.29 1.20 -4.98
CA PHE A 47 -8.04 0.55 -3.91
C PHE A 47 -8.27 -0.95 -4.12
N THR A 48 -8.00 -1.51 -5.31
CA THR A 48 -8.17 -2.96 -5.56
C THR A 48 -7.34 -3.83 -4.61
N GLY A 49 -6.19 -3.34 -4.14
CA GLY A 49 -5.36 -4.05 -3.16
C GLY A 49 -6.08 -4.35 -1.84
N PHE A 50 -6.99 -3.47 -1.41
CA PHE A 50 -7.79 -3.67 -0.19
C PHE A 50 -8.89 -4.73 -0.38
N ALA A 51 -9.35 -4.95 -1.61
CA ALA A 51 -10.31 -5.99 -1.98
C ALA A 51 -9.64 -7.35 -2.28
N SER A 52 -8.33 -7.48 -2.04
CA SER A 52 -7.62 -8.75 -2.25
C SER A 52 -8.17 -9.85 -1.33
N PRO A 53 -8.38 -11.08 -1.85
CA PRO A 53 -8.85 -12.21 -1.04
C PRO A 53 -8.02 -12.44 0.22
N ALA A 54 -6.71 -12.18 0.17
CA ALA A 54 -5.81 -12.30 1.32
C ALA A 54 -6.15 -11.26 2.40
N VAL A 55 -6.33 -9.99 2.02
CA VAL A 55 -6.68 -8.89 2.94
C VAL A 55 -8.03 -9.16 3.58
N ILE A 56 -9.03 -9.54 2.77
CA ILE A 56 -10.37 -9.88 3.25
C ILE A 56 -10.30 -11.05 4.24
N THR A 57 -9.50 -12.08 3.96
CA THR A 57 -9.33 -13.23 4.87
C THR A 57 -8.74 -12.80 6.21
N VAL A 58 -7.73 -11.93 6.20
CA VAL A 58 -7.13 -11.40 7.44
C VAL A 58 -8.17 -10.60 8.24
N VAL A 59 -8.93 -9.71 7.60
CA VAL A 59 -10.02 -8.96 8.25
C VAL A 59 -11.07 -9.89 8.85
N CYS A 60 -11.50 -10.92 8.11
CA CYS A 60 -12.42 -11.94 8.62
C CYS A 60 -11.84 -12.70 9.82
N MET A 61 -10.55 -13.06 9.80
CA MET A 61 -9.91 -13.67 10.97
C MET A 61 -9.88 -12.74 12.17
N PHE A 62 -9.61 -11.44 11.99
CA PHE A 62 -9.71 -10.45 13.07
C PHE A 62 -11.13 -10.40 13.64
N VAL A 63 -12.17 -10.39 12.80
CA VAL A 63 -13.57 -10.42 13.25
C VAL A 63 -13.90 -11.72 14.01
N LEU A 64 -13.45 -12.88 13.52
CA LEU A 64 -13.66 -14.18 14.17
C LEU A 64 -12.88 -14.31 15.50
N SER A 65 -11.73 -13.65 15.62
CA SER A 65 -10.90 -13.62 16.82
C SER A 65 -11.41 -12.65 17.90
N GLY A 66 -12.48 -11.87 17.61
CA GLY A 66 -13.08 -10.86 18.49
C GLY A 66 -12.65 -9.42 18.15
N ALA A 67 -13.44 -8.35 18.30
CA ALA A 67 -14.67 -8.13 19.09
C ALA A 67 -14.76 -8.94 20.39
#